data_AF-A0A5C7JM13-F1
#
_entry.id   AF-A0A5C7JM13-F1
#
_cell.length_a   1.000
_cell.length_b   1.000
_cell.length_c   1.000
_cell.angle_alpha   90.00
_cell.angle_beta   90.00
_cell.angle_gamma   90.00
#
_symmetry.space_group_name_H-M   'P 1'
#
loop_
_entity.id
_entity.type
_entity.pdbx_description
1 polymer ?
#
loop_
_entity_poly.entity_id
_entity_poly.type
_entity_poly.pdbx_seq_one_letter_code
_entity_poly.pdbx_strand_id
1 'polypeptide(L)'
;MFLKLRDYQIDIANKAFEILKRTGIVYLVCEVRVGKSVMSLETCMLYGAKKVLFLTKLKAIKGIEKDYKDFGYENSFELQVINNESLHKITDNDFDLVISDEHHRCLIGETLVNNTKIKNIKIGDFLNSYNFELNKYEKRKVLKVHKNKLNENLIKIKCNGKEIICTENHEIFTQRGWIRAKDIKLTDSLQVV
;
A
#
# COMPACT_ATOMS: atom_id res chain seq x y z
N MET A 1 -0.42 -11.10 28.72
CA MET A 1 -1.52 -10.10 28.74
C MET A 1 -1.55 -9.46 27.38
N PHE A 2 -2.65 -9.60 26.65
CA PHE A 2 -2.76 -9.04 25.29
C PHE A 2 -2.90 -7.52 25.31
N LEU A 3 -2.40 -6.87 24.26
CA LEU A 3 -2.64 -5.45 24.03
C LEU A 3 -4.13 -5.20 23.74
N LYS A 4 -4.60 -3.99 24.06
CA LYS A 4 -5.98 -3.57 23.78
C LYS A 4 -6.01 -2.53 22.68
N LEU A 5 -7.00 -2.66 21.80
CA LEU A 5 -7.31 -1.65 20.79
C LEU A 5 -7.83 -0.37 21.43
N ARG A 6 -7.60 0.75 20.73
CA ARG A 6 -8.22 2.05 21.04
C ARG A 6 -9.64 2.09 20.45
N ASP A 7 -10.53 2.86 21.06
CA ASP A 7 -11.95 2.91 20.67
C ASP A 7 -12.17 3.22 19.19
N TYR A 8 -11.40 4.15 18.61
CA TYR A 8 -11.51 4.48 17.19
C TYR A 8 -11.09 3.31 16.27
N GLN A 9 -10.17 2.46 16.71
CA GLN A 9 -9.74 1.29 15.95
C GLN A 9 -10.84 0.23 15.93
N ILE A 10 -11.53 0.07 17.07
CA ILE A 10 -12.69 -0.81 17.22
C ILE A 10 -13.85 -0.32 16.35
N ASP A 11 -14.16 0.99 16.40
CA ASP A 11 -15.22 1.58 15.58
C ASP A 11 -14.96 1.43 14.08
N ILE A 12 -13.72 1.71 13.63
CA ILE A 12 -13.34 1.54 12.24
C ILE A 12 -13.41 0.06 11.82
N ALA A 13 -12.93 -0.87 12.65
CA ALA A 13 -12.98 -2.30 12.34
C ALA A 13 -14.42 -2.83 12.23
N ASN A 14 -15.33 -2.39 13.11
CA ASN A 14 -16.75 -2.75 13.03
C ASN A 14 -17.40 -2.20 11.75
N LYS A 15 -17.15 -0.92 11.41
CA LYS A 15 -17.63 -0.35 10.13
C LYS A 15 -17.08 -1.10 8.93
N ALA A 16 -15.81 -1.47 8.98
CA ALA A 16 -15.15 -2.22 7.92
C ALA A 16 -15.75 -3.61 7.76
N PHE A 17 -16.03 -4.30 8.87
CA PHE A 17 -16.70 -5.59 8.90
C PHE A 17 -18.08 -5.53 8.24
N GLU A 18 -18.92 -4.55 8.60
CA GLU A 18 -20.26 -4.41 8.00
C GLU A 18 -20.20 -4.17 6.49
N ILE A 19 -19.27 -3.35 6.02
CA ILE A 19 -19.06 -3.10 4.58
C ILE A 19 -18.56 -4.38 3.89
N LEU A 20 -17.56 -5.05 4.48
CA LEU A 20 -16.96 -6.26 3.94
C LEU A 20 -18.01 -7.38 3.82
N LYS A 21 -18.82 -7.60 4.86
CA LYS A 21 -19.90 -8.58 4.87
C LYS A 21 -20.95 -8.32 3.78
N ARG A 22 -21.28 -7.05 3.54
CA ARG A 22 -22.28 -6.66 2.53
C ARG A 22 -21.75 -6.73 1.09
N THR A 23 -20.49 -6.36 0.88
CA THR A 23 -19.97 -6.06 -0.48
C THR A 23 -18.84 -6.98 -0.94
N GLY A 24 -18.27 -7.78 -0.04
CA GLY A 24 -17.11 -8.62 -0.31
C GLY A 24 -15.78 -7.87 -0.39
N ILE A 25 -15.76 -6.54 -0.26
CA ILE A 25 -14.53 -5.73 -0.30
C ILE A 25 -14.64 -4.50 0.59
N VAL A 26 -13.55 -4.10 1.23
CA VAL A 26 -13.47 -2.84 1.99
C VAL A 26 -12.12 -2.18 1.78
N TYR A 27 -12.10 -0.85 1.71
CA TYR A 27 -10.88 -0.06 1.54
C TYR A 27 -10.68 0.91 2.72
N LEU A 28 -9.67 0.64 3.55
CA LEU A 28 -9.35 1.42 4.75
C LEU A 28 -8.43 2.59 4.43
N VAL A 29 -9.01 3.77 4.18
CA VAL A 29 -8.27 5.03 3.98
C VAL A 29 -8.16 5.77 5.31
N CYS A 30 -7.13 5.48 6.08
CA CYS A 30 -6.85 6.18 7.33
C CYS A 30 -5.46 6.83 7.32
N GLU A 31 -5.27 7.85 8.16
CA GLU A 31 -3.98 8.56 8.31
C GLU A 31 -2.82 7.61 8.65
N VAL A 32 -1.58 8.01 8.34
CA VAL A 32 -0.38 7.27 8.72
C VAL A 32 -0.29 7.09 10.24
N ARG A 33 0.27 5.96 10.69
CA ARG A 33 0.51 5.63 12.12
C ARG A 33 -0.72 5.53 13.03
N VAL A 34 -1.93 5.47 12.49
CA VAL A 34 -3.16 5.23 13.29
C VAL A 34 -3.44 3.75 13.59
N GLY A 35 -2.59 2.83 13.12
CA GLY A 35 -2.73 1.39 13.37
C GLY A 35 -3.66 0.66 12.38
N LYS A 36 -3.62 1.04 11.09
CA LYS A 36 -4.40 0.41 10.01
C LYS A 36 -4.24 -1.11 9.94
N SER A 37 -3.02 -1.61 10.12
CA SER A 37 -2.74 -3.05 10.10
C SER A 37 -3.52 -3.79 11.19
N VAL A 38 -3.54 -3.26 12.42
CA VAL A 38 -4.30 -3.88 13.52
C VAL A 38 -5.81 -3.76 13.28
N MET A 39 -6.30 -2.63 12.74
CA MET A 39 -7.71 -2.51 12.34
C MET A 39 -8.11 -3.57 11.32
N SER A 40 -7.24 -3.88 10.34
CA SER A 40 -7.51 -4.93 9.35
C SER A 40 -7.53 -6.33 9.95
N LEU A 41 -6.63 -6.63 10.92
CA LEU A 41 -6.63 -7.90 11.64
C LEU A 41 -7.89 -8.06 12.50
N GLU A 42 -8.31 -7.00 13.20
CA GLU A 42 -9.56 -6.97 13.95
C GLU A 42 -10.76 -7.21 13.03
N THR A 43 -10.77 -6.58 11.85
CA THR A 43 -11.84 -6.78 10.85
C THR A 43 -11.92 -8.25 10.41
N CYS A 44 -10.79 -8.92 10.21
CA CYS A 44 -10.76 -10.36 9.88
C CYS A 44 -11.29 -11.23 11.01
N MET A 45 -10.96 -10.91 12.26
CA MET A 45 -11.50 -11.60 13.44
C MET A 45 -13.02 -11.44 13.51
N LEU A 46 -13.54 -10.21 13.39
CA LEU A 46 -14.98 -9.91 13.40
C LEU A 46 -15.71 -10.59 12.24
N TYR A 47 -15.08 -10.65 11.07
CA TYR A 47 -15.61 -11.38 9.91
C TYR A 47 -15.72 -12.90 10.14
N GLY A 48 -14.96 -13.44 11.09
CA GLY A 48 -14.92 -14.87 11.38
C GLY A 48 -14.08 -15.67 10.39
N ALA A 49 -13.12 -15.02 9.71
CA ALA A 49 -12.18 -15.70 8.83
C ALA A 49 -11.41 -16.80 9.57
N LYS A 50 -10.93 -17.81 8.84
CA LYS A 50 -10.14 -18.93 9.35
C LYS A 50 -8.74 -18.95 8.77
N LYS A 51 -8.56 -18.58 7.51
CA LYS A 51 -7.25 -18.45 6.85
C LYS A 51 -7.15 -17.11 6.13
N VAL A 52 -6.17 -16.30 6.53
CA VAL A 52 -5.99 -14.91 6.04
C VAL A 52 -4.61 -14.74 5.41
N LEU A 53 -4.58 -14.18 4.20
CA LEU A 53 -3.35 -13.78 3.52
C LEU A 53 -3.12 -12.27 3.69
N PHE A 54 -1.95 -11.87 4.17
CA PHE A 54 -1.58 -10.47 4.34
C PHE A 54 -0.38 -10.11 3.45
N LEU A 55 -0.62 -9.24 2.48
CA LEU A 55 0.39 -8.75 1.55
C LEU A 55 0.92 -7.37 1.99
N THR A 56 2.23 -7.24 2.23
CA THR A 56 2.84 -5.95 2.65
C THR A 56 4.24 -5.74 2.06
N LYS A 57 4.99 -4.73 2.52
CA LYS A 57 6.42 -4.52 2.24
C LYS A 57 7.25 -5.47 3.11
N LEU A 58 8.36 -5.98 2.59
CA LEU A 58 9.28 -6.88 3.31
C LEU A 58 9.64 -6.38 4.73
N LYS A 59 9.88 -5.07 4.89
CA LYS A 59 10.23 -4.46 6.18
C LYS A 59 9.10 -4.44 7.22
N ALA A 60 7.85 -4.56 6.80
CA ALA A 60 6.67 -4.47 7.67
C ALA A 60 6.22 -5.84 8.18
N ILE A 61 6.66 -6.94 7.56
CA ILE A 61 6.25 -8.31 7.89
C ILE A 61 6.42 -8.60 9.39
N LYS A 62 7.62 -8.40 9.94
CA LYS A 62 7.90 -8.67 11.36
C LYS A 62 7.03 -7.84 12.30
N GLY A 63 6.68 -6.62 11.91
CA GLY A 63 5.80 -5.76 12.69
C GLY A 63 4.37 -6.31 12.75
N ILE A 64 3.84 -6.72 11.60
CA ILE A 64 2.50 -7.29 11.49
C ILE A 64 2.41 -8.62 12.23
N GLU A 65 3.40 -9.50 12.10
CA GLU A 65 3.44 -10.78 12.83
C GLU A 65 3.52 -10.57 14.35
N LYS A 66 4.21 -9.51 14.79
CA LYS A 66 4.27 -9.13 16.20
C LYS A 66 2.92 -8.61 16.68
N ASP A 67 2.29 -7.69 15.96
CA ASP A 67 0.96 -7.18 16.29
C ASP A 67 -0.06 -8.32 16.33
N TYR A 68 0.00 -9.23 15.35
CA TYR A 68 -0.86 -10.42 15.31
C TYR A 68 -0.82 -11.22 16.63
N LYS A 69 0.37 -11.42 17.18
CA LYS A 69 0.60 -12.12 18.45
C LYS A 69 0.26 -11.26 19.68
N ASP A 70 0.69 -10.01 19.68
CA ASP A 70 0.52 -9.10 20.82
C ASP A 70 -0.97 -8.83 21.12
N PHE A 71 -1.83 -8.86 20.10
CA PHE A 71 -3.29 -8.73 20.22
C PHE A 71 -4.03 -10.08 20.29
N GLY A 72 -3.33 -11.21 20.16
CA GLY A 72 -3.87 -12.56 20.40
C GLY A 72 -4.74 -13.12 19.27
N TYR A 73 -4.55 -12.63 18.05
CA TYR A 73 -5.33 -13.05 16.88
C TYR A 73 -5.03 -14.49 16.46
N GLU A 74 -3.93 -15.09 16.92
CA GLU A 74 -3.63 -16.52 16.68
C GLU A 74 -4.68 -17.47 17.23
N ASN A 75 -5.50 -17.02 18.17
CA ASN A 75 -6.60 -17.82 18.72
C ASN A 75 -7.86 -17.76 17.84
N SER A 76 -7.86 -16.96 16.78
CA SER A 76 -9.05 -16.68 15.96
C SER A 76 -8.95 -17.22 14.53
N PHE A 77 -7.81 -17.03 13.88
CA PHE A 77 -7.56 -17.42 12.49
C PHE A 77 -6.08 -17.72 12.25
N GLU A 78 -5.76 -18.38 11.14
CA GLU A 78 -4.39 -18.55 10.63
C GLU A 78 -4.01 -17.34 9.76
N LEU A 79 -2.84 -16.75 10.02
CA LEU A 79 -2.32 -15.62 9.26
C LEU A 79 -1.03 -16.00 8.51
N GLN A 80 -1.04 -15.82 7.20
CA GLN A 80 0.15 -15.86 6.37
C GLN A 80 0.53 -14.46 5.90
N VAL A 81 1.69 -13.95 6.33
CA VAL A 81 2.20 -12.63 5.92
C VAL A 81 3.29 -12.81 4.87
N ILE A 82 3.18 -12.12 3.74
CA ILE A 82 4.18 -12.20 2.67
C ILE A 82 4.46 -10.84 2.03
N ASN A 83 5.67 -10.66 1.51
CA ASN A 83 6.00 -9.51 0.67
C ASN A 83 5.17 -9.58 -0.62
N ASN A 84 4.58 -8.45 -1.02
CA ASN A 84 3.84 -8.33 -2.28
C ASN A 84 4.61 -8.88 -3.50
N GLU A 85 5.92 -8.64 -3.59
CA GLU A 85 6.75 -9.11 -4.72
C GLU A 85 6.98 -10.63 -4.70
N SER A 86 6.84 -11.26 -3.54
CA SER A 86 7.00 -12.70 -3.34
C SER A 86 5.67 -13.46 -3.42
N LEU A 87 4.56 -12.82 -3.80
CA LEU A 87 3.23 -13.45 -3.88
C LEU A 87 3.23 -14.72 -4.75
N HIS A 88 4.06 -14.77 -5.79
CA HIS A 88 4.24 -15.94 -6.65
C HIS A 88 4.69 -17.22 -5.93
N LYS A 89 5.15 -17.13 -4.67
CA LYS A 89 5.52 -18.27 -3.85
C LYS A 89 4.33 -18.91 -3.12
N ILE A 90 3.20 -18.22 -3.07
CA ILE A 90 1.96 -18.75 -2.51
C ILE A 90 1.37 -19.74 -3.51
N THR A 91 1.29 -21.01 -3.13
CA THR A 91 0.65 -22.07 -3.91
C THR A 91 -0.80 -22.31 -3.50
N ASP A 92 -1.16 -21.87 -2.28
CA ASP A 92 -2.47 -22.04 -1.69
C ASP A 92 -3.48 -21.04 -2.29
N ASN A 93 -4.74 -21.45 -2.39
CA ASN A 93 -5.83 -20.63 -2.94
C ASN A 93 -7.11 -20.66 -2.09
N ASP A 94 -7.01 -21.16 -0.86
CA ASP A 94 -8.10 -21.42 0.09
C ASP A 94 -8.21 -20.34 1.20
N PHE A 95 -7.73 -19.13 0.93
CA PHE A 95 -7.84 -18.01 1.88
C PHE A 95 -9.27 -17.45 1.91
N ASP A 96 -9.80 -17.21 3.12
CA ASP A 96 -11.11 -16.58 3.31
C ASP A 96 -11.05 -15.07 3.04
N LEU A 97 -9.93 -14.44 3.40
CA LEU A 97 -9.69 -13.00 3.22
C LEU A 97 -8.25 -12.72 2.81
N VAL A 98 -8.10 -11.73 1.94
CA VAL A 98 -6.79 -11.16 1.57
C VAL A 98 -6.74 -9.70 2.04
N ILE A 99 -5.85 -9.42 2.98
CA ILE A 99 -5.45 -8.05 3.30
C ILE A 99 -4.31 -7.69 2.39
N SER A 100 -4.36 -6.50 1.79
CA SER A 100 -3.18 -6.00 1.12
C SER A 100 -2.96 -4.52 1.39
N ASP A 101 -1.74 -4.27 1.83
CA ASP A 101 -1.29 -3.06 2.49
C ASP A 101 -0.37 -2.26 1.57
N GLU A 102 -0.38 -0.94 1.74
CA GLU A 102 0.35 0.00 0.90
C GLU A 102 0.00 -0.10 -0.60
N HIS A 103 -1.27 -0.41 -0.91
CA HIS A 103 -1.79 -0.61 -2.27
C HIS A 103 -1.73 0.59 -3.22
N HIS A 104 -1.33 1.75 -2.72
CA HIS A 104 -1.11 2.94 -3.53
C HIS A 104 0.15 2.83 -4.42
N ARG A 105 0.68 1.63 -4.68
CA ARG A 105 1.85 1.37 -5.54
C ARG A 105 1.55 1.58 -7.02
N CYS A 106 1.17 2.79 -7.39
CA CYS A 106 1.27 3.24 -8.76
C CYS A 106 2.68 3.83 -8.94
N LEU A 107 3.50 3.17 -9.77
CA LEU A 107 4.75 3.77 -10.24
C LEU A 107 4.36 4.99 -11.08
N ILE A 108 4.78 6.17 -10.64
CA ILE A 108 4.60 7.39 -11.43
C ILE A 108 5.44 7.31 -12.69
N GLY A 109 4.99 7.95 -13.77
CA GLY A 109 5.66 7.90 -15.07
C GLY A 109 7.14 8.32 -15.04
N GLU A 110 7.55 9.10 -14.05
CA GLU A 110 8.92 9.59 -13.84
C GLU A 110 9.85 8.57 -13.15
N THR A 111 9.33 7.47 -12.59
CA THR A 111 10.16 6.45 -11.94
C THR A 111 11.18 5.88 -12.93
N LEU A 112 12.45 5.83 -12.54
CA LEU A 112 13.51 5.28 -13.36
C LEU A 112 13.60 3.75 -13.22
N VAL A 113 13.63 3.06 -14.35
CA VAL A 113 13.95 1.64 -14.49
C VAL A 113 15.15 1.56 -15.44
N ASN A 114 16.32 1.15 -14.93
CA ASN A 114 17.59 1.18 -15.67
C ASN A 114 17.87 2.54 -16.34
N ASN A 115 17.78 3.62 -15.56
CA ASN A 115 17.94 5.01 -16.01
C ASN A 115 16.93 5.48 -17.08
N THR A 116 15.91 4.67 -17.39
CA THR A 116 14.82 5.05 -18.30
C THR A 116 13.55 5.31 -17.51
N LYS A 117 12.90 6.45 -17.74
CA LYS A 117 11.60 6.74 -17.13
C LYS A 117 10.58 5.69 -17.54
N ILE A 118 9.83 5.13 -16.59
CA ILE A 118 8.87 4.04 -16.84
C ILE A 118 7.82 4.41 -17.90
N LYS A 119 7.43 5.69 -17.98
CA LYS A 119 6.50 6.18 -19.02
C LYS A 119 7.04 6.06 -20.46
N ASN A 120 8.37 6.03 -20.61
CA ASN A 120 9.08 5.98 -21.89
C ASN A 120 9.36 4.55 -22.36
N ILE A 121 9.17 3.53 -21.51
CA ILE A 121 9.34 2.12 -21.87
C ILE A 121 8.29 1.71 -22.92
N LYS A 122 8.73 0.98 -23.93
CA LYS A 122 7.92 0.49 -25.05
C LYS A 122 7.99 -1.04 -25.13
N ILE A 123 6.96 -1.62 -25.74
CA ILE A 123 6.97 -3.04 -26.13
C ILE A 123 8.17 -3.24 -27.06
N GLY A 124 8.99 -4.25 -26.76
CA GLY A 124 10.21 -4.54 -27.49
C GLY A 124 11.50 -4.06 -26.85
N ASP A 125 11.44 -3.13 -25.89
CA ASP A 125 12.63 -2.71 -25.14
C ASP A 125 13.23 -3.87 -24.33
N PHE A 126 14.53 -3.85 -24.08
CA PHE A 126 15.20 -4.80 -23.19
C PHE A 126 15.53 -4.15 -21.86
N LEU A 127 15.03 -4.72 -20.77
CA LEU A 127 15.25 -4.23 -19.42
C LEU A 127 15.88 -5.32 -18.56
N ASN A 128 16.73 -4.92 -17.62
CA ASN A 128 17.17 -5.81 -16.56
C ASN A 128 15.96 -6.29 -15.75
N SER A 129 15.73 -7.58 -15.79
CA SER A 129 14.77 -8.30 -14.96
C SER A 129 15.57 -9.19 -14.03
N TYR A 130 15.17 -9.27 -12.77
CA TYR A 130 15.78 -10.22 -11.84
C TYR A 130 15.24 -11.63 -12.11
N ASN A 131 16.14 -12.59 -12.31
CA ASN A 131 15.81 -14.00 -12.42
C ASN A 131 16.04 -14.64 -11.04
N PHE A 132 14.94 -15.06 -10.39
CA PHE A 132 14.97 -15.61 -9.03
C PHE A 132 15.60 -17.01 -8.95
N GLU A 133 15.51 -17.82 -10.00
CA GLU A 133 16.10 -19.16 -10.04
C GLU A 133 17.63 -19.09 -10.14
N LEU A 134 18.11 -18.17 -10.96
CA LEU A 134 19.54 -17.98 -11.21
C LEU A 134 20.18 -16.92 -10.30
N ASN A 135 19.38 -16.30 -9.42
CA ASN A 135 19.79 -15.26 -8.48
C ASN A 135 20.56 -14.09 -9.14
N LYS A 136 20.23 -13.75 -10.39
CA LYS A 136 20.97 -12.77 -11.22
C LYS A 136 20.04 -11.89 -12.06
N TYR A 137 20.52 -10.71 -12.44
CA TYR A 137 19.82 -9.86 -13.41
C TYR A 137 20.11 -10.30 -14.84
N GLU A 138 19.08 -10.35 -15.68
CA GLU A 138 19.19 -10.63 -17.10
C GLU A 138 18.34 -9.66 -17.92
N LYS A 139 18.76 -9.38 -19.16
CA LYS A 139 17.99 -8.52 -20.06
C LYS A 139 16.80 -9.31 -20.61
N ARG A 140 15.58 -8.91 -20.25
CA ARG A 140 14.34 -9.46 -20.81
C ARG A 140 13.64 -8.42 -21.67
N LYS A 141 12.98 -8.91 -22.73
CA LYS A 141 12.18 -8.10 -23.64
C LYS A 141 10.86 -7.72 -22.99
N VAL A 142 10.46 -6.45 -23.12
CA VAL A 142 9.17 -5.95 -22.66
C VAL A 142 8.08 -6.47 -23.60
N LEU A 143 7.19 -7.31 -23.08
CA LEU A 143 6.11 -7.92 -23.85
C LEU A 143 4.83 -7.08 -23.85
N LYS A 144 4.60 -6.30 -22.78
CA LYS A 144 3.38 -5.50 -22.60
C LYS A 144 3.68 -4.28 -21.74
N VAL A 145 3.00 -3.17 -22.02
CA VAL A 145 3.03 -1.96 -21.20
C VAL A 145 1.59 -1.62 -20.80
N HIS A 146 1.36 -1.39 -19.51
CA HIS A 146 0.09 -0.89 -19.00
C HIS A 146 0.26 0.58 -18.64
N LYS A 147 -0.50 1.47 -19.28
CA LYS A 147 -0.51 2.90 -18.98
C LYS A 147 -1.93 3.28 -18.55
N ASN A 148 -2.09 3.62 -17.29
CA ASN A 148 -3.30 4.29 -16.84
C ASN A 148 -3.24 5.74 -17.31
N LYS A 149 -4.30 6.24 -17.95
CA LYS A 149 -4.41 7.68 -18.22
C LYS A 149 -4.44 8.38 -16.87
N LEU A 150 -3.52 9.32 -16.67
CA LEU A 150 -3.67 10.32 -15.63
C LEU A 150 -4.86 11.20 -16.06
N ASN A 151 -5.97 11.07 -15.34
CA ASN A 151 -7.16 11.89 -15.57
C ASN A 151 -7.02 13.29 -14.93
N GLU A 152 -5.92 13.54 -14.23
CA GLU A 152 -5.62 14.78 -13.51
C GLU A 152 -4.23 15.28 -13.95
N ASN A 153 -4.05 16.60 -14.04
CA ASN A 153 -2.73 17.16 -14.34
C ASN A 153 -1.75 16.86 -13.20
N LEU A 154 -0.47 16.77 -13.54
CA LEU A 154 0.60 16.69 -12.55
C LEU A 154 1.09 18.10 -12.21
N ILE A 155 1.18 18.39 -10.92
CA ILE A 155 1.77 19.62 -10.39
C ILE A 155 3.13 19.28 -9.79
N LYS A 156 4.11 20.14 -10.07
CA LYS A 156 5.46 20.10 -9.51
C LYS A 156 5.60 21.20 -8.47
N ILE A 157 5.72 20.81 -7.21
CA ILE A 157 5.85 21.71 -6.07
C ILE A 157 7.31 21.70 -5.62
N LYS A 158 7.92 22.88 -5.55
CA LYS A 158 9.29 23.07 -5.04
C LYS A 158 9.23 23.84 -3.74
N CYS A 159 9.81 23.29 -2.67
CA CYS A 159 9.86 23.92 -1.36
C CYS A 159 11.16 23.54 -0.65
N ASN A 160 11.86 24.52 -0.07
CA ASN A 160 13.10 24.30 0.70
C ASN A 160 14.16 23.44 -0.02
N GLY A 161 14.32 23.63 -1.34
CA GLY A 161 15.26 22.85 -2.15
C GLY A 161 14.84 21.41 -2.46
N LYS A 162 13.70 20.94 -1.93
CA LYS A 162 13.08 19.65 -2.27
C LYS A 162 12.01 19.84 -3.36
N GLU A 163 11.72 18.76 -4.08
CA GLU A 163 10.72 18.72 -5.15
C GLU A 163 9.74 17.56 -4.93
N ILE A 164 8.46 17.83 -5.13
CA ILE A 164 7.38 16.83 -5.16
C ILE A 164 6.64 16.95 -6.50
N ILE A 165 6.40 15.83 -7.16
CA ILE A 165 5.51 15.75 -8.33
C ILE A 165 4.30 14.91 -7.92
N CYS A 166 3.10 15.46 -8.01
CA CYS A 166 1.85 14.81 -7.59
C CYS A 166 0.66 15.25 -8.45
N THR A 167 -0.51 14.62 -8.31
CA THR A 167 -1.73 15.05 -9.03
C THR A 167 -2.35 16.29 -8.37
N GLU A 168 -3.14 17.06 -9.11
CA GLU A 168 -3.78 18.29 -8.61
C GLU A 168 -4.59 18.11 -7.33
N ASN A 169 -5.24 16.95 -7.16
CA ASN A 169 -6.07 16.66 -6.00
C ASN A 169 -5.31 16.01 -4.84
N HIS A 170 -4.01 15.74 -4.99
CA HIS A 170 -3.19 15.20 -3.90
C HIS A 170 -3.14 16.20 -2.75
N GLU A 171 -3.59 15.81 -1.55
CA GLU A 171 -3.60 16.69 -0.39
C GLU A 171 -2.21 16.73 0.26
N ILE A 172 -1.71 17.94 0.50
CA ILE A 172 -0.44 18.18 1.16
C ILE A 172 -0.68 18.96 2.44
N PHE A 173 -0.01 18.53 3.51
CA PHE A 173 -0.13 19.16 4.81
C PHE A 173 0.66 20.48 4.85
N THR A 174 -0.07 21.56 5.14
CA THR A 174 0.43 22.93 5.27
C THR A 174 0.10 23.49 6.65
N GLN A 175 0.56 24.69 6.98
CA GLN A 175 0.11 25.40 8.19
C GLN A 175 -1.40 25.69 8.22
N ARG A 176 -2.08 25.60 7.07
CA ARG A 176 -3.54 25.78 6.93
C ARG A 176 -4.30 24.45 6.95
N GLY A 177 -3.63 23.33 7.24
CA GLY A 177 -4.17 21.97 7.19
C GLY A 177 -3.91 21.27 5.86
N TRP A 178 -4.69 20.22 5.57
CA TRP A 178 -4.63 19.47 4.31
C TRP A 178 -5.20 20.32 3.17
N ILE A 179 -4.34 20.70 2.24
CA ILE A 179 -4.70 21.51 1.07
C ILE A 179 -4.35 20.72 -0.18
N ARG A 180 -5.26 20.66 -1.15
CA ARG A 180 -5.00 20.02 -2.45
C ARG A 180 -3.81 20.69 -3.14
N ALA A 181 -3.01 19.92 -3.85
CA ALA A 181 -1.80 20.40 -4.52
C ALA A 181 -2.04 21.62 -5.41
N LYS A 182 -3.20 21.71 -6.06
CA LYS A 182 -3.61 22.87 -6.89
C LYS A 182 -3.95 24.14 -6.12
N ASP A 183 -4.30 24.02 -4.85
CA ASP A 183 -4.78 25.12 -3.99
C ASP A 183 -3.68 25.64 -3.05
N ILE A 184 -2.45 25.12 -3.19
CA ILE A 184 -1.26 25.56 -2.45
C ILE A 184 -0.81 26.94 -2.95
N LYS A 185 -0.59 27.84 -2.01
CA LYS A 185 -0.12 29.21 -2.22
C LYS A 185 1.39 29.30 -1.99
N LEU A 186 2.05 30.27 -2.61
CA LEU A 186 3.49 30.54 -2.38
C LEU A 186 3.82 30.86 -0.93
N THR A 187 2.83 31.31 -0.16
CA THR A 187 2.93 31.60 1.27
C THR A 187 2.75 30.36 2.16
N ASP A 188 2.45 29.19 1.59
CA ASP A 188 2.27 27.96 2.36
C ASP A 188 3.62 27.33 2.73
N SER A 189 3.80 27.06 4.02
CA SER A 189 4.88 26.25 4.54
C SER A 189 4.45 24.78 4.49
N LEU A 190 5.20 23.97 3.75
CA LEU A 190 4.94 22.54 3.60
C LEU A 190 5.78 21.78 4.63
N GLN A 191 5.16 20.93 5.45
CA GLN A 191 5.90 19.97 6.27
C GLN A 191 6.33 18.78 5.39
N VAL A 192 7.33 19.01 4.54
CA VAL A 192 7.97 17.94 3.80
C VAL A 192 8.99 17.29 4.73
N VAL A 193 8.66 16.10 5.25
CA VAL A 193 9.59 15.25 6.03
C VAL A 193 10.94 15.15 5.31
#